data_AF-A4A1Z5-F1
#
_entry.id   AF-A4A1Z5-F1
#
_cell.length_a   1.000
_cell.length_b   1.000
_cell.length_c   1.000
_cell.angle_alpha   90.00
_cell.angle_beta   90.00
_cell.angle_gamma   90.00
#
_symmetry.space_group_name_H-M   'P 1'
#
loop_
_entity.id
_entity.type
_entity.pdbx_description
1 polymer ?
#
loop_
_entity_poly.entity_id
_entity_poly.type
_entity_poly.pdbx_seq_one_letter_code
_entity_poly.pdbx_strand_id
1 'polypeptide(L)'
;MSIVTYFIQQCPTCGRRLQVRINDLGRPVSCQHCHAEFTATDPSIPSQPISALDSVEMALRKAEAFLSTRGQHAAMFASTTRSP
;
A
#
# COMPACT_ATOMS: atom_id res chain seq x y z
N MET A 1 15.22 0.54 -31.93
CA MET A 1 13.86 -0.02 -31.78
C MET A 1 13.50 0.04 -30.29
N SER A 2 12.54 0.88 -29.91
CA SER A 2 12.04 0.91 -28.54
C SER A 2 11.11 -0.28 -28.31
N ILE A 3 11.47 -1.15 -27.36
CA ILE A 3 10.58 -2.22 -26.91
C ILE A 3 9.50 -1.59 -26.03
N VAL A 4 8.23 -1.77 -26.38
CA VAL A 4 7.10 -1.31 -25.57
C VAL A 4 6.49 -2.53 -24.90
N THR A 5 6.50 -2.55 -23.58
CA THR A 5 5.96 -3.64 -22.78
C THR A 5 4.51 -3.32 -22.41
N TYR A 6 3.65 -4.33 -22.50
CA TYR A 6 2.23 -4.22 -22.21
C TYR A 6 1.81 -5.25 -21.18
N PHE A 7 0.76 -4.95 -20.42
CA PHE A 7 0.10 -5.87 -19.52
C PHE A 7 -1.40 -5.92 -19.82
N ILE A 8 -2.07 -6.97 -19.33
CA ILE A 8 -3.51 -7.16 -19.53
C ILE A 8 -4.24 -6.78 -18.26
N GLN A 9 -5.20 -5.88 -18.39
CA GLN A 9 -6.13 -5.52 -17.31
C GLN A 9 -7.57 -5.61 -17.81
N GLN A 10 -8.48 -6.11 -16.98
CA GLN A 10 -9.91 -6.08 -17.31
C GLN A 10 -10.51 -4.71 -17.02
N CYS A 11 -11.33 -4.20 -17.94
CA CYS A 11 -12.09 -2.98 -17.71
C CYS A 11 -13.06 -3.18 -16.55
N PRO A 12 -13.05 -2.32 -15.52
CA PRO A 12 -13.95 -2.45 -14.36
C PRO A 12 -15.44 -2.22 -14.75
N THR A 13 -15.70 -1.56 -15.87
CA THR A 13 -17.07 -1.23 -16.31
C THR A 13 -17.68 -2.29 -17.23
N CYS A 14 -16.90 -2.85 -18.16
CA CYS A 14 -17.42 -3.79 -19.17
C CYS A 14 -16.79 -5.19 -19.13
N GLY A 15 -15.79 -5.42 -18.28
CA GLY A 15 -15.12 -6.72 -18.12
C GLY A 15 -14.19 -7.12 -19.28
N ARG A 16 -14.05 -6.31 -20.32
CA ARG A 16 -13.17 -6.63 -21.46
C ARG A 16 -11.71 -6.53 -21.08
N ARG A 17 -10.90 -7.43 -21.64
CA ARG A 17 -9.44 -7.43 -21.51
C ARG A 17 -8.86 -6.32 -22.37
N LEU A 18 -8.14 -5.40 -21.72
CA LEU A 18 -7.46 -4.26 -22.34
C LEU A 18 -5.95 -4.45 -22.22
N GLN A 19 -5.24 -4.19 -23.31
CA GLN A 19 -3.79 -4.19 -23.33
C GLN A 19 -3.29 -2.78 -23.02
N VAL A 20 -2.76 -2.60 -21.81
CA VAL A 20 -2.30 -1.30 -21.29
C VAL A 20 -0.78 -1.27 -21.33
N ARG A 21 -0.19 -0.14 -21.73
CA ARG A 21 1.28 0.03 -21.72
C ARG A 21 1.77 0.11 -20.28
N ILE A 22 2.91 -0.51 -19.98
CA ILE A 22 3.55 -0.38 -18.65
C ILE A 22 3.81 1.10 -18.31
N ASN A 23 4.11 1.93 -19.32
CA ASN A 23 4.36 3.35 -19.12
C ASN A 23 3.12 4.15 -18.67
N ASP A 24 1.93 3.58 -18.88
CA ASP A 24 0.65 4.16 -18.45
C ASP A 24 0.20 3.62 -17.08
N LEU A 25 0.98 2.75 -16.42
CA LEU A 25 0.69 2.27 -15.06
C LEU A 25 0.60 3.45 -14.08
N GLY A 26 -0.46 3.49 -13.27
CA GLY A 26 -0.77 4.58 -12.34
C GLY A 26 -1.40 5.81 -13.01
N ARG A 27 -1.56 5.84 -14.33
CA ARG A 27 -2.21 6.95 -15.07
C ARG A 27 -3.66 6.62 -15.42
N PRO A 28 -4.52 7.63 -15.63
CA PRO A 28 -5.86 7.41 -16.18
C PRO A 28 -5.77 6.94 -17.63
N VAL A 29 -6.52 5.88 -17.95
CA VAL A 29 -6.65 5.32 -19.29
C VAL A 29 -8.13 5.10 -19.60
N SER A 30 -8.48 5.16 -20.89
CA SER A 30 -9.86 4.98 -21.34
C SER A 30 -10.07 3.62 -22.03
N CYS A 31 -11.20 2.98 -21.77
CA CYS A 31 -11.60 1.78 -22.48
C CYS A 31 -12.09 2.12 -23.89
N GLN A 32 -11.55 1.48 -24.93
CA GLN A 32 -12.02 1.69 -26.31
C GLN A 32 -13.44 1.16 -26.60
N HIS A 33 -14.02 0.36 -25.70
CA HIS A 33 -15.36 -0.21 -25.90
C HIS A 33 -16.46 0.59 -25.21
N CYS A 34 -16.31 0.87 -23.91
CA CYS A 34 -17.32 1.58 -23.12
C CYS A 34 -16.94 3.03 -22.83
N HIS A 35 -15.76 3.49 -23.25
CA HIS A 35 -15.23 4.85 -22.99
C HIS A 35 -15.10 5.22 -21.51
N ALA A 36 -15.21 4.25 -20.61
CA ALA A 36 -14.97 4.48 -19.20
C ALA A 36 -13.49 4.79 -18.94
N GLU A 37 -13.23 5.82 -18.16
CA GLU A 37 -11.91 6.16 -17.63
C GLU A 37 -11.66 5.45 -16.31
N PHE A 38 -10.48 4.84 -16.18
CA PHE A 38 -10.03 4.18 -14.97
C PHE A 38 -8.52 4.27 -14.84
N THR A 39 -8.00 4.08 -13.63
CA THR A 39 -6.55 4.09 -13.40
C THR A 39 -5.95 2.73 -13.74
N ALA A 40 -4.92 2.75 -14.58
CA ALA A 40 -4.16 1.54 -14.91
C ALA A 40 -3.43 1.00 -13.67
N THR A 41 -4.00 -0.02 -13.03
CA THR A 41 -3.43 -0.66 -11.84
C THR A 41 -2.88 -2.05 -12.18
N ASP A 42 -1.76 -2.44 -11.59
CA ASP A 42 -1.27 -3.82 -11.73
C ASP A 42 -2.19 -4.76 -10.93
N PRO A 43 -2.77 -5.82 -11.54
CA PRO A 43 -3.67 -6.72 -10.82
C PRO A 43 -2.96 -7.54 -9.71
N SER A 44 -1.63 -7.63 -9.74
CA SER A 44 -0.83 -8.28 -8.70
C SER A 44 -0.57 -7.35 -7.51
N ILE A 45 -0.75 -6.04 -7.69
CA ILE A 45 -0.65 -5.05 -6.63
C ILE A 45 -2.08 -4.70 -6.19
N PRO A 46 -2.59 -5.29 -5.09
CA PRO A 46 -3.87 -4.86 -4.55
C PRO A 46 -3.77 -3.37 -4.24
N SER A 47 -4.62 -2.56 -4.90
CA SER A 47 -4.81 -1.15 -4.58
C SER A 47 -5.35 -1.08 -3.16
N GLN A 48 -4.45 -0.93 -2.20
CA GLN A 48 -4.84 -0.86 -0.80
C GLN A 48 -5.72 0.38 -0.61
N PRO A 49 -6.90 0.23 0.01
CA PRO A 49 -7.75 1.37 0.29
C PRO A 49 -7.01 2.35 1.19
N ILE A 50 -7.33 3.64 1.09
CA ILE A 50 -6.71 4.72 1.88
C ILE A 50 -6.84 4.41 3.40
N SER A 51 -7.87 3.66 3.79
CA SER A 51 -8.07 3.11 5.15
C SER A 51 -6.94 2.21 5.65
N ALA A 52 -6.15 1.60 4.76
CA ALA A 52 -4.98 0.83 5.13
C ALA A 52 -3.87 1.71 5.72
N LEU A 53 -3.75 2.99 5.32
CA LEU A 53 -2.79 3.92 5.93
C LEU A 53 -3.15 4.20 7.38
N ASP A 54 -4.44 4.40 7.68
CA ASP A 54 -4.92 4.62 9.05
C ASP A 54 -4.64 3.40 9.95
N SER A 55 -4.85 2.20 9.40
CA SER A 55 -4.53 0.94 10.08
C SER A 55 -3.04 0.77 10.36
N VAL A 56 -2.18 1.17 9.42
CA VAL A 56 -0.71 1.13 9.59
C VAL A 56 -0.26 2.14 10.65
N GLU A 57 -0.77 3.37 10.61
CA GLU A 57 -0.46 4.38 11.61
C GLU A 57 -0.89 3.95 13.01
N MET A 58 -2.09 3.38 13.15
CA MET A 58 -2.57 2.85 14.42
C MET A 58 -1.69 1.70 14.94
N ALA A 59 -1.21 0.82 14.05
CA ALA A 59 -0.31 -0.27 14.41
C ALA A 59 1.05 0.24 14.90
N LEU A 60 1.61 1.25 14.23
CA LEU A 60 2.87 1.90 14.63
C LEU A 60 2.75 2.56 16.01
N ARG A 61 1.71 3.37 16.24
CA ARG A 61 1.48 4.01 17.56
C ARG A 61 1.35 2.98 18.69
N LYS A 62 0.67 1.86 18.43
CA LYS A 62 0.57 0.77 19.41
C LYS A 62 1.95 0.16 19.69
N ALA A 63 2.73 -0.14 18.66
CA ALA A 63 4.07 -0.70 18.82
C ALA A 63 4.97 0.22 19.66
N GLU A 64 4.95 1.53 19.41
CA GLU A 64 5.69 2.51 20.20
C GLU A 64 5.27 2.50 21.68
N ALA A 65 3.96 2.51 21.98
CA ALA A 65 3.47 2.46 23.35
C ALA A 65 3.95 1.20 24.11
N PHE A 66 3.96 0.05 23.45
CA PHE A 66 4.48 -1.19 24.03
C PHE A 66 5.98 -1.13 24.29
N LEU A 67 6.77 -0.63 23.34
CA LEU A 67 8.22 -0.50 23.48
C LEU A 67 8.59 0.51 24.56
N SER A 68 7.91 1.66 24.64
CA SER A 68 8.09 2.66 25.68
C SER A 68 7.75 2.12 27.07
N THR A 69 6.68 1.33 27.21
CA THR A 69 6.31 0.71 28.49
C THR A 69 7.35 -0.31 28.95
N ARG A 70 7.87 -1.14 28.03
CA ARG A 70 8.94 -2.10 28.35
C ARG A 70 10.28 -1.43 28.67
N GLY A 71 10.61 -0.34 28.00
CA GLY A 71 11.79 0.48 28.29
C GLY A 71 11.72 1.14 29.67
N GLN A 72 10.54 1.62 30.08
CA GLN A 72 10.31 2.19 31.40
C GLN A 72 10.43 1.13 32.51
N HIS A 73 9.90 -0.07 32.30
CA HIS A 73 10.09 -1.18 33.24
C HIS A 73 11.58 -1.58 33.35
N ALA A 74 12.32 -1.64 32.24
CA ALA A 74 13.76 -1.92 32.28
C ALA A 74 14.56 -0.83 33.05
N ALA A 75 14.22 0.45 32.85
CA ALA A 75 14.86 1.56 33.56
C ALA A 75 14.51 1.62 35.05
N MET A 76 13.25 1.33 35.43
CA MET A 76 12.80 1.32 36.82
C MET A 76 13.43 0.18 37.64
N PHE A 77 13.59 -1.02 37.06
CA PHE A 77 14.24 -2.15 37.72
C PHE A 77 15.76 -1.93 37.89
N ALA A 78 16.44 -1.35 36.89
CA ALA A 78 17.86 -1.02 36.99
C ALA A 78 18.18 0.02 38.08
N SER A 79 17.21 0.89 38.40
CA SER A 79 17.32 1.92 39.44
C SER A 79 17.19 1.35 40.87
N THR A 80 16.51 0.21 41.04
CA THR A 80 16.22 -0.38 42.36
C THR A 80 17.39 -1.21 42.91
N THR A 81 18.23 -1.78 42.04
CA THR A 81 19.40 -2.59 42.43
C THR A 81 20.68 -1.78 42.73
N ARG A 82 20.62 -0.44 42.71
CA ARG A 82 21.76 0.44 43.01
C ARG A 82 21.47 1.27 44.28
N SER A 83 21.42 0.61 45.43
CA SER A 83 21.50 1.27 46.73
C SER A 83 22.57 0.54 47.57
N PRO A 84 23.54 1.25 48.18
CA PRO A 84 24.56 0.65 49.04
C PRO A 84 23.99 0.14 50.36
#